data_AF-G0W9T2-F1
#
_entry.id   AF-G0W9T2-F1
#
_cell.length_a   1.000
_cell.length_b   1.000
_cell.length_c   1.000
_cell.angle_alpha   90.00
_cell.angle_beta   90.00
_cell.angle_gamma   90.00
#
_symmetry.space_group_name_H-M   'P 1'
#
loop_
_entity.id
_entity.type
_entity.pdbx_description
1 polymer ?
#
loop_
_entity_poly.entity_id
_entity_poly.type
_entity_poly.pdbx_seq_one_letter_code
_entity_poly.pdbx_strand_id
1 'polypeptide(L)'
;MSEYKSHELTGNNTKCNTLKVEEILRKIPLYNKYGEDFPKETLQLMKVPEFKYNELQPTETMFKPWYEECDNLVKTCEQHDKSNESFDNWLYDKYLKTKPPGMMGSTLLSPSKRG
;
A
#
# COMPACT_ATOMS: atom_id res chain seq x y z
N MET A 1 100.73 6.40 -9.34
CA MET A 1 101.25 7.50 -8.50
C MET A 1 100.19 8.61 -8.45
N SER A 2 99.53 8.73 -7.30
CA SER A 2 99.41 9.98 -6.52
C SER A 2 98.14 9.90 -5.67
N GLU A 3 98.39 9.82 -4.37
CA GLU A 3 97.42 9.85 -3.28
C GLU A 3 96.63 11.15 -3.26
N TYR A 4 95.36 11.08 -2.90
CA TYR A 4 94.61 12.22 -2.36
C TYR A 4 93.84 11.80 -1.11
N LYS A 5 94.61 11.77 -0.01
CA LYS A 5 94.36 12.38 1.30
C LYS A 5 92.89 12.58 1.73
N SER A 6 92.43 11.68 2.59
CA SER A 6 91.26 11.85 3.45
C SER A 6 91.52 12.96 4.46
N HIS A 7 90.72 14.03 4.44
CA HIS A 7 90.62 14.98 5.54
C HIS A 7 89.28 14.78 6.24
N GLU A 8 89.33 14.09 7.38
CA GLU A 8 88.30 14.13 8.39
C GLU A 8 88.21 15.57 8.92
N LEU A 9 87.02 16.16 8.85
CA LEU A 9 86.66 17.32 9.65
C LEU A 9 85.57 16.89 10.63
N THR A 10 86.05 16.56 11.81
CA THR A 10 85.29 16.42 13.05
C THR A 10 84.57 17.73 13.40
N GLY A 11 83.34 17.58 13.91
CA GLY A 11 82.90 18.39 15.04
C GLY A 11 82.10 19.66 14.72
N ASN A 12 80.82 19.57 15.13
CA ASN A 12 80.04 20.61 15.79
C ASN A 12 79.26 21.60 14.90
N ASN A 13 77.92 21.59 15.07
CA ASN A 13 76.92 22.65 14.77
C ASN A 13 75.79 22.35 13.76
N THR A 14 75.23 21.14 13.71
CA THR A 14 74.06 20.88 12.83
C THR A 14 72.71 20.73 13.53
N LYS A 15 72.67 20.59 14.87
CA LYS A 15 71.41 20.31 15.59
C LYS A 15 70.35 21.43 15.52
N CYS A 16 70.75 22.67 15.25
CA CYS A 16 69.84 23.83 15.14
C CYS A 16 69.36 24.12 13.71
N ASN A 17 69.97 23.50 12.69
CA ASN A 17 69.60 23.72 11.29
C ASN A 17 68.55 22.70 10.80
N THR A 18 68.46 21.53 11.43
CA THR A 18 67.51 20.48 11.04
C THR A 18 66.06 20.89 11.25
N LEU A 19 65.74 21.50 12.40
CA LEU A 19 64.39 22.00 12.72
C LEU A 19 63.91 23.05 11.72
N LYS A 20 64.83 23.93 11.29
CA LYS A 20 64.53 24.99 10.31
C LYS A 20 64.25 24.43 8.92
N VAL A 21 64.96 23.38 8.50
CA VAL A 21 64.73 22.69 7.22
C VAL A 21 63.41 21.91 7.25
N GLU A 22 63.12 21.24 8.36
CA GLU A 22 61.84 20.54 8.55
C GLU A 22 60.64 21.49 8.48
N GLU A 23 60.75 22.69 9.09
CA GLU A 23 59.72 23.73 8.99
C GLU A 23 59.50 24.21 7.55
N ILE A 24 60.56 24.28 6.74
CA ILE A 24 60.47 24.64 5.33
C ILE A 24 59.80 23.51 4.53
N LEU A 25 60.20 22.27 4.77
CA LEU A 25 59.63 21.11 4.07
C LEU A 25 58.14 20.93 4.38
N ARG A 26 57.71 21.22 5.62
CA ARG A 26 56.29 21.18 6.01
C ARG A 26 55.43 22.28 5.36
N LYS A 27 56.04 23.40 4.95
CA LYS A 27 55.35 24.50 4.25
C LYS A 27 55.13 24.21 2.77
N ILE A 28 55.78 23.19 2.21
CA ILE A 28 55.64 22.82 0.80
C ILE A 28 54.56 21.74 0.69
N PRO A 29 53.45 21.99 -0.03
CA PRO A 29 52.42 20.97 -0.25
C PRO A 29 52.99 19.81 -1.06
N LEU A 30 52.67 18.60 -0.64
CA LEU A 30 53.05 17.38 -1.36
C LEU A 30 52.09 17.17 -2.52
N TYR A 31 52.65 16.90 -3.69
CA TYR A 31 51.88 16.60 -4.90
C TYR A 31 52.02 15.13 -5.26
N ASN A 32 50.94 14.56 -5.76
CA ASN A 32 50.96 13.21 -6.30
C ASN A 32 51.64 13.21 -7.67
N LYS A 33 52.54 12.26 -7.91
CA LYS A 33 53.23 12.05 -9.20
C LYS A 33 52.25 11.93 -10.37
N TYR A 34 51.09 11.33 -10.13
CA TYR A 34 50.08 11.07 -11.16
C TYR A 34 49.12 12.25 -11.38
N GLY A 35 49.23 13.33 -10.61
CA GLY A 35 48.44 14.56 -10.82
C GLY A 35 46.96 14.31 -11.06
N GLU A 36 46.52 14.57 -12.28
CA GLU A 36 45.13 14.38 -12.75
C GLU A 36 44.79 12.95 -13.15
N ASP A 37 45.78 12.14 -13.54
CA ASP A 37 45.63 10.71 -13.83
C ASP A 37 45.41 9.88 -12.56
N PHE A 38 45.57 10.49 -11.39
CA PHE A 38 45.22 9.85 -10.14
C PHE A 38 43.70 9.69 -10.03
N PRO A 39 43.17 8.48 -9.84
CA PRO A 39 41.73 8.26 -9.76
C PRO A 39 41.16 9.03 -8.57
N LYS A 40 40.40 10.07 -8.87
CA LYS A 40 39.57 10.78 -7.89
C LYS A 40 38.25 10.03 -7.80
N GLU A 41 37.74 9.80 -6.59
CA GLU A 41 36.36 9.33 -6.42
C GLU A 41 35.43 10.32 -7.11
N THR A 42 34.87 9.93 -8.25
CA THR A 42 33.97 10.74 -9.09
C THR A 42 32.53 10.26 -9.03
N LEU A 43 32.26 9.22 -8.23
CA LEU A 43 30.93 8.64 -8.11
C LEU A 43 30.09 9.52 -7.18
N GLN A 44 29.18 10.26 -7.79
CA GLN A 44 28.16 11.01 -7.06
C GLN A 44 27.08 10.06 -6.58
N LEU A 45 26.62 10.25 -5.34
CA LEU A 45 25.53 9.47 -4.78
C LEU A 45 24.23 9.76 -5.56
N MET A 46 23.76 8.77 -6.32
CA MET A 46 22.48 8.83 -7.02
C MET A 46 21.34 8.87 -5.98
N LYS A 47 20.56 9.95 -5.98
CA LYS A 47 19.35 10.03 -5.16
C LYS A 47 18.22 9.26 -5.85
N VAL A 48 17.76 8.19 -5.22
CA VAL A 48 16.58 7.44 -5.66
C VAL A 48 15.33 8.24 -5.29
N PRO A 49 14.38 8.45 -6.22
CA PRO A 49 13.14 9.14 -5.91
C PRO A 49 12.26 8.31 -4.98
N GLU A 50 11.51 8.99 -4.13
CA GLU A 50 10.53 8.37 -3.26
C GLU A 50 9.25 8.04 -4.06
N PHE A 51 8.84 6.78 -4.04
CA PHE A 51 7.57 6.35 -4.64
C PHE A 51 6.47 6.46 -3.60
N LYS A 52 5.48 7.30 -3.88
CA LYS A 52 4.27 7.41 -3.07
C LYS A 52 3.19 6.51 -3.65
N TYR A 53 2.69 5.59 -2.84
CA TYR A 53 1.52 4.80 -3.18
C TYR A 53 0.27 5.60 -2.83
N ASN A 54 -0.78 5.44 -3.64
CA ASN A 54 -2.07 6.00 -3.30
C ASN A 54 -2.61 5.31 -2.06
N GLU A 55 -3.15 6.10 -1.13
CA GLU A 55 -3.81 5.58 0.05
C GLU A 55 -5.06 4.79 -0.38
N LEU A 56 -5.14 3.54 0.07
CA LEU A 56 -6.35 2.75 -0.08
C LEU A 56 -7.43 3.32 0.82
N GLN A 57 -8.64 3.43 0.28
CA GLN A 57 -9.80 3.81 1.09
C GLN A 57 -10.00 2.80 2.23
N PRO A 58 -10.44 3.24 3.42
CA PRO A 58 -10.73 2.34 4.53
C PRO A 58 -11.71 1.24 4.11
N THR A 59 -11.37 0.00 4.46
CA THR A 59 -12.19 -1.19 4.16
C THR A 59 -13.65 -1.00 4.57
N GLU A 60 -13.90 -0.38 5.73
CA GLU A 60 -15.24 -0.12 6.23
C GLU A 60 -16.07 0.78 5.32
N THR A 61 -15.49 1.87 4.78
CA THR A 61 -16.22 2.79 3.90
C THR A 61 -16.51 2.16 2.54
N MET A 62 -15.61 1.30 2.06
CA MET A 62 -15.78 0.59 0.80
C MET A 62 -16.87 -0.47 0.86
N PHE A 63 -16.92 -1.27 1.94
CA PHE A 63 -17.83 -2.43 2.01
C PHE A 63 -19.18 -2.15 2.66
N LYS A 64 -19.28 -1.13 3.52
CA LYS A 64 -20.55 -0.75 4.16
C LYS A 64 -21.74 -0.60 3.19
N PRO A 65 -21.65 0.12 2.06
CA PRO A 65 -22.78 0.24 1.14
C PRO A 65 -23.19 -1.09 0.50
N TRP A 66 -22.23 -2.01 0.26
CA TRP A 66 -22.52 -3.35 -0.26
C TRP A 66 -23.32 -4.20 0.73
N TYR A 67 -23.01 -4.11 2.02
CA TYR A 67 -23.79 -4.78 3.05
C TYR A 67 -25.19 -4.17 3.17
N GLU A 68 -25.30 -2.85 3.15
CA GLU A 68 -26.58 -2.14 3.23
C GLU A 68 -27.51 -2.49 2.04
N GLU A 69 -26.96 -2.62 0.84
CA GLU A 69 -27.73 -3.05 -0.33
C GLU A 69 -28.31 -4.46 -0.16
N CYS A 70 -27.49 -5.41 0.28
CA CYS A 70 -27.95 -6.77 0.56
C CYS A 70 -29.05 -6.80 1.62
N ASP A 71 -28.87 -6.07 2.71
CA ASP A 71 -29.85 -5.97 3.80
C ASP A 71 -31.19 -5.38 3.31
N ASN A 72 -31.14 -4.36 2.44
CA ASN A 72 -32.33 -3.75 1.88
C ASN A 72 -33.07 -4.69 0.92
N LEU A 73 -32.34 -5.49 0.14
CA LEU A 73 -32.94 -6.51 -0.72
C LEU A 73 -33.69 -7.56 0.11
N VAL A 74 -33.08 -8.06 1.19
CA VAL A 74 -33.74 -9.02 2.09
C VAL A 74 -35.02 -8.45 2.67
N LYS A 75 -34.98 -7.22 3.21
CA LYS A 75 -36.18 -6.55 3.75
C LYS A 75 -37.28 -6.37 2.70
N THR A 76 -36.90 -6.06 1.46
CA THR A 76 -37.86 -5.89 0.37
C THR A 76 -38.54 -7.21 0.01
N CYS A 77 -37.79 -8.31 -0.05
CA CYS A 77 -38.35 -9.64 -0.26
C CYS A 77 -39.29 -10.05 0.88
N GLU A 78 -38.89 -9.86 2.14
CA GLU A 78 -39.76 -10.16 3.28
C GLU A 78 -41.06 -9.35 3.26
N GLN A 79 -40.98 -8.08 2.87
CA GLN A 79 -42.16 -7.22 2.78
C GLN A 79 -43.08 -7.64 1.64
N HIS A 80 -42.51 -8.05 0.50
CA HIS A 80 -43.25 -8.62 -0.61
C HIS A 80 -44.01 -9.89 -0.18
N ASP A 81 -43.35 -10.80 0.53
CA ASP A 81 -43.95 -12.06 0.98
C ASP A 81 -45.09 -11.83 1.99
N LYS A 82 -44.89 -10.93 2.96
CA LYS A 82 -45.94 -10.52 3.93
C LYS A 82 -47.14 -9.85 3.26
N SER A 83 -46.93 -9.17 2.14
CA SER A 83 -48.02 -8.55 1.38
C SER A 83 -48.98 -9.61 0.82
N ASN A 84 -48.47 -10.77 0.43
CA ASN A 84 -49.31 -11.86 -0.06
C ASN A 84 -50.19 -12.45 1.06
N GLU A 85 -49.63 -12.67 2.25
CA GLU A 85 -50.39 -13.14 3.41
C GLU A 85 -51.50 -12.15 3.82
N SER A 86 -51.19 -10.85 3.74
CA SER A 86 -52.17 -9.79 4.03
C SER A 86 -53.32 -9.80 3.02
N PHE A 87 -53.01 -10.06 1.75
CA PHE A 87 -54.00 -10.19 0.70
C PHE A 87 -54.90 -11.43 0.89
N ASP A 88 -54.33 -12.58 1.24
CA ASP A 88 -55.08 -13.81 1.47
C ASP A 88 -56.04 -13.67 2.66
N ASN A 89 -55.59 -13.03 3.74
CA ASN A 89 -56.44 -12.73 4.90
C ASN A 89 -57.61 -11.79 4.51
N TRP A 90 -57.33 -10.75 3.72
CA TRP A 90 -58.37 -9.85 3.22
C TRP A 90 -59.37 -10.57 2.30
N LEU A 91 -58.87 -11.42 1.39
CA LEU A 91 -59.68 -12.21 0.46
C LEU A 91 -60.60 -13.16 1.24
N TYR A 92 -60.06 -13.80 2.27
CA TYR A 92 -60.80 -14.68 3.14
C TYR A 92 -61.96 -13.96 3.84
N ASP A 93 -61.67 -12.84 4.52
CA ASP A 93 -62.69 -12.09 5.25
C ASP A 93 -63.76 -11.49 4.33
N LYS A 94 -63.38 -11.01 3.14
CA LYS A 94 -64.32 -10.38 2.21
C LYS A 94 -65.23 -11.37 1.51
N TYR A 95 -64.68 -12.48 1.03
CA TYR A 95 -65.37 -13.33 0.06
C TYR A 95 -65.50 -14.79 0.47
N LEU A 96 -64.67 -15.32 1.38
CA LEU A 96 -64.78 -16.72 1.80
C LEU A 96 -65.66 -16.87 3.05
N LYS A 97 -65.59 -15.91 3.98
CA LYS A 97 -66.37 -15.91 5.23
C LYS A 97 -67.88 -15.72 5.00
N THR A 98 -68.26 -15.01 3.95
CA THR A 98 -69.65 -14.63 3.64
C THR A 98 -70.29 -15.53 2.57
N LYS A 99 -69.64 -16.65 2.20
CA LYS A 99 -70.20 -17.54 1.19
C LYS A 99 -71.47 -18.21 1.71
N PRO A 100 -72.58 -18.17 0.95
CA PRO A 100 -73.81 -18.80 1.36
C PRO A 100 -73.64 -20.33 1.45
N PRO A 101 -74.28 -20.97 2.45
CA PRO A 101 -74.21 -22.42 2.62
C PRO A 101 -74.77 -23.12 1.37
N GLY A 102 -73.93 -23.92 0.70
CA GLY A 102 -74.25 -24.62 -0.55
C GLY A 102 -73.16 -24.58 -1.62
N MET A 103 -72.21 -23.62 -1.53
CA MET A 103 -71.11 -23.49 -2.50
C MET A 103 -69.85 -24.34 -2.19
N MET A 104 -69.68 -24.80 -0.95
CA MET A 104 -68.51 -25.61 -0.51
C MET A 104 -68.78 -27.11 -0.37
N GLY A 105 -70.06 -27.52 -0.43
CA GLY A 105 -70.40 -28.94 -0.49
C GLY A 105 -70.10 -29.47 -1.89
N SER A 106 -69.46 -30.64 -1.97
CA SER A 106 -69.16 -31.40 -3.19
C SER A 106 -70.40 -31.84 -4.00
N THR A 107 -71.51 -31.11 -3.91
CA THR A 107 -72.73 -31.38 -4.66
C THR A 107 -72.64 -30.65 -5.98
N LEU A 108 -71.89 -31.23 -6.92
CA LEU A 108 -72.08 -30.97 -8.34
C LEU A 108 -73.53 -31.32 -8.67
N LEU A 109 -74.39 -30.31 -8.77
CA LEU A 109 -75.71 -30.44 -9.37
C LEU A 109 -75.52 -30.49 -10.90
N SER A 110 -75.01 -31.61 -11.40
CA SER A 110 -75.03 -31.91 -12.82
C SER A 110 -76.46 -32.28 -13.24
N PRO A 111 -76.95 -31.82 -14.40
CA PRO A 111 -78.29 -32.16 -14.87
C PRO A 111 -78.42 -33.68 -15.06
N SER A 112 -79.27 -34.32 -14.26
CA SER A 112 -79.68 -35.72 -14.50
C SER A 112 -80.68 -35.73 -15.65
N LYS A 113 -80.26 -36.28 -16.80
CA LYS A 113 -81.16 -36.57 -17.93
C LYS A 113 -82.18 -37.62 -17.47
N ARG A 114 -83.43 -37.22 -17.30
CA ARG A 114 -84.56 -38.16 -17.23
C ARG A 114 -84.88 -38.64 -18.65
N GLY A 115 -84.62 -39.92 -18.90
CA GLY A 115 -85.23 -40.70 -19.98
C GLY A 115 -86.51 -41.38 -19.49
#